data_AF-A0A953GIJ3-F1
#
_entry.id   AF-A0A953GIJ3-F1
#
_cell.length_a   1.000
_cell.length_b   1.000
_cell.length_c   1.000
_cell.angle_alpha   90.00
_cell.angle_beta   90.00
_cell.angle_gamma   90.00
#
_symmetry.space_group_name_H-M   'P 1'
#
loop_
_entity.id
_entity.type
_entity.pdbx_description
1 polymer ?
#
loop_
_entity_poly.entity_id
_entity_poly.type
_entity_poly.pdbx_seq_one_letter_code
_entity_poly.pdbx_strand_id
1 'polypeptide(L)' 'MKPTTNPTALRVQAQLDALGRGHRIVEFETTTRTAADAAAAIGCQVAQIVKTLIFKGAQS' A
#
# COMPACT_ATOMS: atom_id res chain seq x y z
N MET A 1 12.50 -2.80 6.13
CA MET A 1 11.12 -3.32 5.93
C MET A 1 10.88 -4.41 6.95
N LYS A 2 9.70 -4.44 7.58
CA LYS A 2 9.30 -5.46 8.57
C LYS A 2 7.89 -5.97 8.28
N PRO A 3 7.47 -7.12 8.83
CA PRO A 3 6.06 -7.51 8.78
C PRO A 3 5.15 -6.42 9.35
N THR A 4 3.99 -6.22 8.75
CA THR A 4 3.05 -5.19 9.21
C THR A 4 2.43 -5.55 10.56
N THR A 5 2.30 -4.54 11.42
CA THR A 5 1.59 -4.62 12.71
C THR A 5 0.37 -3.68 12.77
N ASN A 6 0.24 -2.77 11.80
CA ASN A 6 -0.89 -1.86 11.71
C ASN A 6 -2.21 -2.61 11.40
N PRO A 7 -3.27 -2.46 12.20
CA PRO A 7 -4.53 -3.18 12.01
C PRO A 7 -5.16 -2.99 10.63
N THR A 8 -5.07 -1.80 10.04
CA THR A 8 -5.60 -1.53 8.70
C THR A 8 -4.82 -2.27 7.63
N ALA A 9 -3.49 -2.30 7.74
CA ALA A 9 -2.64 -3.05 6.83
C ALA A 9 -2.85 -4.57 6.98
N LEU A 10 -2.99 -5.08 8.20
CA LEU A 10 -3.35 -6.49 8.44
C LEU A 10 -4.68 -6.89 7.80
N ARG A 11 -5.69 -6.01 7.81
CA ARG A 11 -6.96 -6.24 7.11
C ARG A 11 -6.76 -6.39 5.60
N VAL A 12 -5.87 -5.59 5.00
CA VAL A 12 -5.54 -5.72 3.57
C VAL A 12 -4.74 -7.00 3.31
N GLN A 13 -3.82 -7.39 4.19
CA GLN A 13 -3.08 -8.66 4.08
C GLN A 13 -4.03 -9.85 4.04
N ALA A 14 -5.04 -9.89 4.92
CA ALA A 14 -6.04 -10.96 4.92
C ALA A 14 -6.82 -11.05 3.59
N GLN A 15 -7.11 -9.91 2.95
CA GLN A 15 -7.73 -9.89 1.62
C GLN A 15 -6.76 -10.41 0.55
N LEU A 16 -5.48 -10.04 0.61
CA LEU A 16 -4.46 -10.56 -0.31
C LEU A 16 -4.24 -12.07 -0.15
N ASP A 17 -4.29 -12.59 1.07
CA ASP A 17 -4.16 -14.01 1.38
C ASP A 17 -5.35 -14.79 0.80
N ALA A 18 -6.57 -14.27 0.93
CA ALA A 18 -7.77 -14.85 0.33
C ALA A 18 -7.72 -14.93 -1.21
N LEU A 19 -6.93 -14.05 -1.85
CA LEU A 19 -6.69 -14.08 -3.30
C LEU A 19 -5.63 -15.10 -3.72
N GLY A 20 -4.90 -15.72 -2.79
CA GLY A 20 -3.99 -16.85 -3.04
C GLY A 20 -2.73 -16.53 -3.84
N ARG A 21 -2.31 -15.26 -3.92
CA ARG A 21 -1.19 -14.80 -4.79
C ARG A 21 0.16 -14.61 -4.07
N GLY A 22 0.23 -14.89 -2.76
CA GLY A 22 1.47 -14.78 -1.99
C GLY A 22 1.99 -13.34 -1.83
N HIS A 23 1.16 -12.33 -2.04
CA HIS A 23 1.56 -10.93 -1.85
C HIS A 23 1.73 -10.61 -0.37
N ARG A 24 2.76 -9.82 -0.04
CA ARG A 24 3.12 -9.46 1.33
C ARG A 24 3.03 -7.95 1.53
N ILE A 25 2.34 -7.52 2.57
CA ILE A 25 2.40 -6.16 3.08
C ILE A 25 3.55 -6.05 4.07
N VAL A 26 4.37 -5.02 3.88
CA VAL A 26 5.50 -4.71 4.73
C VAL A 26 5.39 -3.27 5.23
N GLU A 27 5.93 -3.03 6.41
CA GLU A 27 6.08 -1.70 6.99
C GLU A 27 7.50 -1.19 6.83
N PHE A 28 7.62 0.09 6.50
CA PHE A 28 8.88 0.81 6.44
C PHE A 28 9.09 1.58 7.74
N GLU A 29 10.36 1.75 8.13
CA GLU A 29 10.71 2.66 9.25
C GLU A 29 10.59 4.13 8.83
N THR A 30 10.70 4.41 7.52
CA THR A 30 10.50 5.72 6.91
C THR A 30 9.06 5.91 6.43
N THR A 31 8.61 7.16 6.30
CA THR A 31 7.27 7.47 5.77
C THR A 31 7.08 6.95 4.34
N THR A 32 5.86 6.51 4.04
CA THR A 32 5.38 6.19 2.68
C THR A 32 4.06 6.91 2.39
N ARG A 33 3.83 8.07 3.03
CA ARG A 33 2.56 8.82 2.95
C ARG A 33 2.28 9.37 1.55
N THR A 34 3.31 9.86 0.87
CA THR A 34 3.20 10.32 -0.51
C THR A 34 3.80 9.33 -1.49
N ALA A 35 3.45 9.43 -2.77
CA ALA A 35 4.05 8.59 -3.80
C ALA A 35 5.56 8.81 -3.93
N ALA A 36 6.05 10.03 -3.70
CA ALA A 36 7.47 10.34 -3.68
C ALA A 36 8.19 9.68 -2.50
N ASP A 37 7.62 9.79 -1.29
CA ASP A 37 8.17 9.13 -0.10
C ASP A 37 8.23 7.61 -0.26
N ALA A 38 7.14 7.01 -0.76
CA ALA A 38 7.05 5.58 -0.99
C ALA A 38 8.08 5.10 -2.01
N ALA A 39 8.24 5.81 -3.13
CA ALA A 39 9.21 5.51 -4.16
C ALA A 39 10.65 5.60 -3.64
N ALA A 40 10.96 6.64 -2.86
CA ALA A 40 12.26 6.80 -2.24
C ALA A 40 12.55 5.67 -1.22
N ALA A 41 11.55 5.28 -0.41
CA ALA A 41 11.69 4.24 0.59
C ALA A 41 11.95 2.84 -0.01
N ILE A 42 11.26 2.48 -1.09
CA ILE A 42 11.40 1.18 -1.77
C ILE A 42 12.53 1.16 -2.81
N GLY A 43 12.99 2.33 -3.28
CA GLY A 43 14.02 2.44 -4.32
C GLY A 43 13.47 2.19 -5.73
N CYS A 44 12.29 2.73 -6.06
CA CYS A 44 11.69 2.60 -7.39
C CYS A 44 11.36 3.97 -8.01
N GLN A 45 10.92 3.98 -9.27
CA GLN A 45 10.39 5.20 -9.88
C GLN A 45 9.02 5.53 -9.29
N VAL A 46 8.69 6.83 -9.16
CA VAL A 46 7.37 7.28 -8.65
C VAL A 46 6.21 6.73 -9.48
N ALA A 47 6.41 6.54 -10.79
CA ALA A 47 5.42 5.96 -11.69
C ALA A 47 5.04 4.51 -11.36
N GLN A 48 5.85 3.81 -10.55
CA GLN A 48 5.57 2.45 -10.08
C GLN A 48 4.73 2.44 -8.80
N ILE A 49 4.41 3.61 -8.21
CA ILE A 49 3.56 3.73 -7.02
C ILE A 49 2.11 3.99 -7.42
N VAL A 50 1.24 3.03 -7.10
CA VAL A 50 -0.21 3.14 -7.34
C VAL A 50 -0.89 3.96 -6.24
N LYS A 51 -1.76 4.89 -6.63
CA LYS A 51 -2.66 5.62 -5.72
C LYS A 51 -4.10 5.22 -5.99
N THR A 52 -4.74 4.59 -5.00
CA THR A 52 -6.19 4.36 -5.03
C THR A 52 -6.91 5.66 -4.71
N LEU A 53 -7.58 6.25 -5.70
CA LEU A 53 -8.38 7.46 -5.53
C LEU A 53 -9.86 7.11 -5.65
N ILE A 54 -10.66 7.55 -4.68
CA ILE A 54 -12.10 7.33 -4.67
C ILE A 54 -12.76 8.68 -4.92
N PHE A 55 -13.65 8.74 -5.91
CA PHE A 55 -14.43 9.92 -6.25
C PHE A 55 -15.91 9.61 -6.07
N LYS A 56 -16.69 10.60 -5.61
CA LYS A 56 -18.15 10.53 -5.63
C LYS A 56 -18.65 10.94 -7.01
N GLY A 57 -19.59 10.19 -7.57
CA GLY A 57 -20.24 10.55 -8.82
C GLY A 57 -21.11 11.79 -8.65
N ALA A 58 -21.27 12.60 -9.71
CA ALA A 58 -22.10 13.80 -9.64
C ALA A 58 -23.59 13.49 -9.38
N GLN A 59 -24.05 12.26 -9.64
CA GLN A 59 -25.43 11.81 -9.47
C GLN A 59 -25.57 10.53 -8.61
N SER A 60 -24.54 10.17 -7.83
CA SER A 60 -24.54 8.98 -6.95
C SER A 60 -25.11 9.25 -5.56
#